data_AF-A0A7V0TBV2-F1
#
_entry.id   AF-A0A7V0TBV2-F1
#
_cell.length_a   1.000
_cell.length_b   1.000
_cell.length_c   1.000
_cell.angle_alpha   90.00
_cell.angle_beta   90.00
_cell.angle_gamma   90.00
#
_symmetry.space_group_name_H-M   'P 1'
#
loop_
_entity.id
_entity.type
_entity.pdbx_description
1 polymer ?
#
loop_
_entity_poly.entity_id
_entity_poly.type
_entity_poly.pdbx_seq_one_letter_code
_entity_poly.pdbx_strand_id
1 'polypeptide(L)'
;MTSVRELEQASIHLEDNDSFEDERTQRWLELLLALSSSMGGARPKASVLDPESQLWIAKFPSKNDQKDSGAWEYIVNQLAKDAGVNVSQSDIRGYSEFGHSFLTKRFDREGSQRIHFAPAMTMLGYKDGYDYRDGGSHRLTT
;
A
#
# COMPACT_ATOMS: atom_id res chain seq x y z
N MET A 1 -0.52 -20.19 -0.94
CA MET A 1 -0.24 -18.75 -1.06
C MET A 1 -1.57 -18.02 -0.99
N THR A 2 -1.69 -16.98 -0.17
CA THR A 2 -2.91 -16.18 -0.04
C THR A 2 -3.06 -15.27 -1.25
N SER A 3 -4.23 -15.24 -1.87
CA SER A 3 -4.47 -14.42 -3.07
C SER A 3 -4.75 -12.94 -2.72
N VAL A 4 -4.54 -12.04 -3.68
CA VAL A 4 -4.89 -10.61 -3.52
C VAL A 4 -6.38 -10.44 -3.20
N ARG A 5 -7.24 -11.26 -3.81
CA ARG A 5 -8.67 -11.29 -3.55
C ARG A 5 -8.98 -11.63 -2.10
N GLU A 6 -8.34 -12.66 -1.56
CA GLU A 6 -8.49 -13.07 -0.16
C GLU A 6 -8.05 -11.96 0.80
N LEU A 7 -6.92 -11.29 0.52
CA LEU A 7 -6.43 -10.19 1.32
C LEU A 7 -7.32 -8.95 1.25
N GLU A 8 -7.92 -8.65 0.10
CA GLU A 8 -8.90 -7.56 -0.03
C GLU A 8 -10.14 -7.83 0.84
N GLN A 9 -10.68 -9.04 0.78
CA GLN A 9 -11.83 -9.43 1.60
C GLN A 9 -11.50 -9.37 3.10
N ALA A 10 -10.30 -9.83 3.48
CA ALA A 10 -9.80 -9.75 4.85
C ALA A 10 -9.70 -8.30 5.35
N SER A 11 -9.16 -7.42 4.50
CA SER A 11 -9.03 -5.99 4.78
C SER A 11 -10.37 -5.34 5.08
N ILE A 12 -11.40 -5.66 4.28
CA ILE A 12 -12.75 -5.13 4.42
C ILE A 12 -13.40 -5.60 5.73
N HIS A 13 -13.25 -6.88 6.08
CA HIS A 13 -13.82 -7.42 7.32
C HIS A 13 -13.18 -6.82 8.58
N LEU A 14 -11.88 -6.50 8.55
CA LEU A 14 -11.21 -5.86 9.68
C LEU A 14 -11.72 -4.44 9.96
N GLU A 15 -12.15 -3.71 8.93
CA GLU A 15 -12.68 -2.36 9.10
C GLU A 15 -14.04 -2.33 9.79
N ASP A 16 -14.80 -3.43 9.76
CA ASP A 16 -16.15 -3.49 10.35
C ASP A 16 -16.17 -3.49 11.88
N ASN A 17 -15.05 -3.70 12.57
CA ASN A 17 -14.99 -3.86 14.04
C ASN A 17 -15.97 -4.90 14.64
N ASP A 18 -16.71 -5.63 13.80
CA ASP A 18 -17.75 -6.55 14.22
C ASP A 18 -17.10 -7.91 14.51
N SER A 19 -16.95 -8.19 15.81
CA SER A 19 -16.55 -9.47 16.39
C SER A 19 -15.23 -10.07 15.89
N PHE A 20 -14.14 -9.69 16.56
CA PHE A 20 -12.86 -10.42 16.57
C PHE A 20 -12.94 -11.83 17.22
N GLU A 21 -14.13 -12.41 17.33
CA GLU A 21 -14.39 -13.65 18.07
C GLU A 21 -14.44 -14.90 17.18
N ASP A 22 -14.44 -14.76 15.85
CA ASP A 22 -14.38 -15.90 14.91
C ASP A 22 -12.92 -16.30 14.60
N GLU A 23 -12.63 -17.61 14.61
CA GLU A 23 -11.33 -18.20 14.25
C GLU A 23 -10.85 -17.72 12.87
N ARG A 24 -11.79 -17.44 11.95
CA ARG A 24 -11.49 -16.88 10.62
C ARG A 24 -10.94 -15.46 10.70
N THR A 25 -11.49 -14.62 11.58
CA THR A 25 -11.04 -13.24 11.79
C THR A 25 -9.64 -13.20 12.41
N GLN A 26 -9.34 -14.10 13.36
CA GLN A 26 -7.99 -14.26 13.90
C GLN A 26 -6.97 -14.61 12.82
N ARG A 27 -7.30 -15.55 11.93
CA ARG A 27 -6.45 -15.90 10.79
C ARG A 27 -6.22 -14.72 9.85
N TRP A 28 -7.24 -13.91 9.58
CA TRP A 28 -7.11 -12.71 8.75
C TRP A 28 -6.28 -11.63 9.41
N LEU A 29 -6.44 -11.45 10.72
CA LEU A 29 -5.65 -10.53 11.52
C LEU A 29 -4.17 -10.94 11.56
N GLU A 30 -3.87 -12.23 11.77
CA GLU A 30 -2.51 -12.76 11.69
C GLU A 30 -1.88 -12.54 10.31
N LEU A 31 -2.65 -12.80 9.24
CA LEU A 31 -2.20 -12.56 7.87
C LEU A 31 -1.89 -11.07 7.64
N LEU A 32 -2.73 -10.15 8.08
CA LEU A 32 -2.55 -8.71 7.83
C LEU A 32 -1.57 -8.04 8.81
N LEU A 33 -1.46 -8.51 10.06
CA LEU A 33 -0.43 -8.08 11.02
C LEU A 33 0.96 -8.54 10.58
N ALA A 34 1.07 -9.75 10.01
CA ALA A 34 2.32 -10.20 9.39
C ALA A 34 2.69 -9.34 8.16
N LEU A 35 1.73 -8.65 7.55
CA LEU A 35 1.88 -7.96 6.26
C LEU A 35 1.83 -6.43 6.32
N SER A 36 1.45 -5.81 7.45
CA SER A 36 1.26 -4.35 7.54
C SER A 36 1.80 -3.73 8.83
N SER A 37 2.64 -2.72 8.65
CA SER A 37 2.92 -1.72 9.68
C SER A 37 1.84 -0.64 9.60
N SER A 38 1.16 -0.43 10.72
CA SER A 38 0.16 0.61 11.05
C SER A 38 -1.32 0.17 11.02
N MET A 39 -1.85 -0.16 12.21
CA MET A 39 -3.28 -0.22 12.57
C MET A 39 -3.78 1.17 13.02
N GLY A 40 -3.56 2.21 12.23
CA GLY A 40 -3.92 3.58 12.62
C GLY A 40 -4.64 4.32 11.49
N GLY A 41 -5.95 4.09 11.32
CA GLY A 41 -6.85 4.88 10.47
C GLY A 41 -6.48 5.04 8.99
N ALA A 42 -5.36 4.47 8.56
CA ALA A 42 -4.82 4.53 7.23
C ALA A 42 -5.27 3.30 6.43
N ARG A 43 -5.52 3.52 5.15
CA ARG A 43 -5.93 2.49 4.18
C ARG A 43 -5.06 1.22 4.31
N PRO A 44 -5.66 0.03 4.46
CA PRO A 44 -4.90 -1.20 4.66
C PRO A 44 -3.98 -1.53 3.47
N LYS A 45 -2.84 -2.14 3.77
CA LYS A 45 -1.80 -2.51 2.79
C LYS A 45 -1.16 -3.83 3.14
N ALA A 46 -0.73 -4.60 2.14
CA ALA A 46 0.00 -5.86 2.35
C ALA A 46 1.09 -6.07 1.30
N SER A 47 2.11 -6.87 1.63
CA SER A 47 3.06 -7.37 0.63
C SER A 47 2.51 -8.63 -0.05
N VAL A 48 2.56 -8.70 -1.39
CA VAL A 48 2.06 -9.84 -2.18
C VAL A 48 3.09 -10.28 -3.21
N LEU A 49 3.06 -11.57 -3.58
CA LEU A 49 3.92 -12.12 -4.64
C LEU A 49 3.11 -12.32 -5.92
N ASP A 50 3.71 -12.02 -7.06
CA ASP A 50 3.17 -12.39 -8.38
C ASP A 50 3.58 -13.83 -8.76
N PRO A 51 3.04 -14.41 -9.86
CA PRO A 51 3.40 -15.75 -10.33
C PRO A 51 4.91 -15.90 -10.62
N GLU A 52 5.59 -14.81 -10.97
CA GLU A 52 7.03 -14.73 -11.21
C GLU A 52 7.84 -14.48 -9.92
N SER A 53 7.23 -14.66 -8.75
CA SER A 53 7.84 -14.49 -7.42
C SER A 53 8.45 -13.11 -7.16
N GLN A 54 7.95 -12.07 -7.82
CA GLN A 54 8.31 -10.68 -7.54
C GLN A 54 7.44 -10.14 -6.41
N LEU A 55 8.01 -9.24 -5.59
CA LEU A 55 7.33 -8.66 -4.44
C LEU A 55 6.64 -7.34 -4.80
N TRP A 56 5.37 -7.25 -4.45
CA TRP A 56 4.49 -6.11 -4.67
C TRP A 56 3.91 -5.62 -3.35
N ILE A 57 3.42 -4.38 -3.33
CA ILE A 57 2.60 -3.83 -2.27
C ILE A 57 1.19 -3.67 -2.83
N ALA A 58 0.21 -4.31 -2.22
CA ALA A 58 -1.20 -4.11 -2.46
C ALA A 58 -1.76 -3.11 -1.44
N LYS A 59 -2.51 -2.11 -1.91
CA LYS A 59 -3.27 -1.15 -1.10
C LYS A 59 -4.76 -1.39 -1.35
N PHE A 60 -5.48 -1.81 -0.33
CA PHE A 60 -6.85 -2.29 -0.45
C PHE A 60 -7.86 -1.14 -0.28
N PRO A 61 -9.00 -1.14 -0.98
CA PRO A 61 -10.07 -0.17 -0.74
C PRO A 61 -10.52 -0.19 0.73
N SER A 62 -10.88 0.99 1.23
CA SER A 62 -11.48 1.17 2.55
C SER A 62 -12.97 1.46 2.41
N LYS A 63 -13.80 0.98 3.35
CA LYS A 63 -15.21 1.37 3.44
C LYS A 63 -15.41 2.86 3.70
N ASN A 64 -14.40 3.51 4.26
CA ASN A 64 -14.40 4.94 4.54
C ASN A 64 -13.90 5.78 3.35
N ASP A 65 -13.53 5.16 2.22
CA ASP A 65 -13.14 5.87 1.02
C ASP A 65 -14.35 6.62 0.41
N GLN A 66 -14.24 7.95 0.26
CA GLN A 66 -15.29 8.75 -0.41
C GLN A 66 -15.30 8.59 -1.94
N LYS A 67 -14.22 8.04 -2.50
CA LYS A 67 -13.98 7.83 -3.93
C LYS A 67 -13.05 6.64 -4.09
N ASP A 68 -12.99 6.07 -5.28
CA ASP A 68 -12.08 4.95 -5.56
C ASP A 68 -10.61 5.39 -5.52
N SER A 69 -10.03 5.35 -4.33
CA SER A 69 -8.65 5.75 -4.06
C SER A 69 -7.65 4.90 -4.85
N GLY A 70 -7.95 3.61 -5.07
CA GLY A 70 -7.07 2.72 -5.83
C GLY A 70 -7.04 3.06 -7.31
N ALA A 71 -8.20 3.35 -7.91
CA ALA A 71 -8.28 3.85 -9.27
C ALA A 71 -7.52 5.18 -9.43
N TRP A 72 -7.67 6.10 -8.49
CA TRP A 72 -6.92 7.37 -8.51
C TRP A 72 -5.41 7.17 -8.41
N GLU A 73 -4.94 6.30 -7.51
CA GLU A 73 -3.51 5.99 -7.39
C GLU A 73 -2.95 5.39 -8.69
N TYR A 74 -3.70 4.49 -9.34
CA TYR A 74 -3.31 3.92 -10.63
C TYR A 74 -3.22 4.98 -11.73
N ILE A 75 -4.26 5.80 -11.88
CA ILE A 75 -4.30 6.86 -12.89
C ILE A 75 -3.12 7.83 -12.71
N VAL A 76 -2.87 8.29 -11.47
CA VAL A 76 -1.75 9.20 -11.19
C VAL A 76 -0.41 8.54 -11.48
N ASN A 77 -0.25 7.25 -11.17
CA ASN A 77 0.97 6.51 -11.51
C ASN A 77 1.19 6.42 -13.03
N GLN A 78 0.14 6.14 -13.81
CA GLN A 78 0.24 6.12 -15.28
C GLN A 78 0.55 7.51 -15.85
N LEU A 79 -0.11 8.57 -15.35
CA LEU A 79 0.19 9.94 -15.77
C LEU A 79 1.64 10.33 -15.47
N ALA A 80 2.17 9.95 -14.30
CA ALA A 80 3.56 10.19 -13.94
C ALA A 80 4.52 9.44 -14.88
N LYS A 81 4.20 8.18 -15.22
CA LYS A 81 4.96 7.38 -16.19
C LYS A 81 4.96 8.03 -17.58
N ASP A 82 3.80 8.47 -18.06
CA ASP A 82 3.64 9.13 -19.35
C ASP A 82 4.38 10.48 -19.40
N ALA A 83 4.50 11.16 -18.25
CA ALA A 83 5.29 12.37 -18.09
C ALA A 83 6.81 12.11 -17.95
N GLY A 84 7.27 10.86 -18.02
CA GLY A 84 8.68 10.49 -17.90
C GLY A 84 9.22 10.46 -16.47
N VAL A 85 8.35 10.51 -15.46
CA VAL A 85 8.76 10.33 -14.05
C VAL A 85 9.09 8.85 -13.82
N ASN A 86 10.22 8.58 -13.17
CA ASN A 86 10.59 7.23 -12.79
C ASN A 86 9.67 6.72 -11.67
N VAL A 87 8.70 5.88 -12.03
CA VAL A 87 7.72 5.28 -11.10
C VAL A 87 7.79 3.76 -11.15
N SER A 88 7.51 3.13 -10.01
CA SER A 88 7.34 1.67 -9.94
C SER A 88 6.25 1.19 -10.89
N GLN A 89 6.46 0.01 -11.48
CA GLN A 89 5.42 -0.73 -12.19
C GLN A 89 4.19 -0.88 -11.28
N SER A 90 3.01 -0.67 -11.86
CA SER A 90 1.74 -0.73 -11.15
C SER A 90 0.71 -1.57 -11.89
N ASP A 91 -0.25 -2.10 -11.14
CA ASP A 91 -1.43 -2.80 -11.61
C ASP A 91 -2.62 -2.43 -10.71
N ILE A 92 -3.84 -2.74 -11.15
CA ILE A 92 -5.06 -2.46 -10.41
C ILE A 92 -6.02 -3.64 -10.52
N ARG A 93 -6.65 -4.02 -9.40
CA ARG A 93 -7.59 -5.14 -9.34
C ARG A 93 -8.81 -4.76 -8.51
N GLY A 94 -10.00 -5.12 -8.99
CA GLY A 94 -11.25 -4.94 -8.24
C GLY A 94 -11.83 -6.30 -7.85
N TYR A 95 -12.05 -6.53 -6.56
CA TYR A 95 -12.67 -7.76 -6.05
C TYR A 95 -13.86 -7.51 -5.11
N SER A 96 -14.22 -6.25 -4.86
CA SER A 96 -15.29 -5.81 -3.97
C SER A 96 -16.02 -4.60 -4.55
N GLU A 97 -17.14 -4.23 -3.93
CA GLU A 97 -17.90 -3.02 -4.28
C GLU A 97 -17.28 -1.74 -3.73
N PHE A 98 -16.31 -1.83 -2.82
CA PHE A 98 -15.67 -0.69 -2.16
C PHE A 98 -14.57 -0.02 -3.01
N GLY A 99 -14.37 -0.48 -4.24
CA GLY A 99 -13.43 0.07 -5.20
C GLY A 99 -12.31 -0.89 -5.55
N HIS A 100 -11.18 -0.34 -5.98
CA HIS A 100 -10.07 -1.14 -6.49
C HIS A 100 -8.87 -1.19 -5.53
N SER A 101 -8.22 -2.35 -5.49
CA SER A 101 -6.89 -2.53 -4.93
C SER A 101 -5.83 -2.01 -5.91
N PHE A 102 -4.99 -1.10 -5.44
CA PHE A 102 -3.82 -0.63 -6.19
C PHE A 102 -2.61 -1.48 -5.84
N LEU A 103 -1.92 -2.00 -6.86
CA LEU A 103 -0.70 -2.78 -6.71
C LEU A 103 0.48 -2.03 -7.26
N THR A 104 1.58 -2.02 -6.53
CA THR A 104 2.84 -1.43 -6.98
C THR A 104 4.02 -2.35 -6.69
N LYS A 105 4.87 -2.58 -7.69
CA LYS A 105 6.05 -3.43 -7.55
C LYS A 105 7.06 -2.74 -6.63
N ARG A 106 7.62 -3.49 -5.69
CA ARG A 106 8.63 -2.94 -4.77
C ARG A 106 9.91 -2.61 -5.52
N PHE A 107 10.29 -1.33 -5.50
CA PHE A 107 11.56 -0.87 -6.06
C PHE A 107 12.77 -1.28 -5.21
N ASP A 108 12.56 -1.59 -3.93
CA ASP A 108 13.63 -1.99 -3.00
C ASP A 108 13.97 -3.49 -3.07
N ARG A 109 13.56 -4.16 -4.16
CA ARG A 109 13.70 -5.60 -4.35
C ARG A 109 14.11 -5.93 -5.78
N GLU A 110 15.07 -6.84 -5.89
CA GLU A 110 15.46 -7.50 -7.13
C GLU A 110 15.56 -9.01 -6.86
N GLY A 111 14.51 -9.75 -7.20
CA GLY A 111 14.36 -11.15 -6.75
C GLY A 111 14.41 -11.25 -5.21
N SER A 112 15.33 -12.06 -4.69
CA SER A 112 15.57 -12.21 -3.25
C SER A 112 16.44 -11.10 -2.65
N GLN A 113 17.08 -10.27 -3.47
CA GLN A 113 17.97 -9.22 -3.02
C GLN A 113 17.19 -8.00 -2.54
N ARG A 114 17.60 -7.48 -1.38
CA ARG A 114 17.10 -6.20 -0.85
C ARG A 114 18.04 -5.07 -1.24
N ILE A 115 17.47 -4.04 -1.85
CA ILE A 115 18.15 -2.78 -2.12
C ILE A 115 17.89 -1.84 -0.94
N HIS A 116 18.94 -1.30 -0.35
CA HIS A 116 18.81 -0.36 0.77
C HIS A 116 18.29 0.99 0.27
N PHE A 117 17.28 1.52 0.96
CA PHE A 117 16.79 2.87 0.75
C PHE A 117 16.42 3.49 2.10
N ALA A 118 16.45 4.82 2.17
CA ALA A 118 15.98 5.58 3.32
C ALA A 118 15.05 6.70 2.83
N PRO A 119 13.90 6.94 3.49
CA PRO A 119 13.06 8.09 3.18
C PRO A 119 13.82 9.41 3.35
N ALA A 120 13.51 10.40 2.53
CA ALA A 120 14.11 11.73 2.63
C ALA A 120 13.93 12.34 4.04
N MET A 121 12.76 12.16 4.65
CA MET A 121 12.49 12.59 6.02
C MET A 121 13.50 12.02 7.03
N THR A 122 13.81 10.73 6.93
CA THR A 122 14.82 10.09 7.78
C THR A 122 16.21 10.65 7.52
N MET A 123 16.60 10.85 6.26
CA MET A 123 17.91 11.40 5.91
C MET A 123 18.09 12.87 6.35
N LEU A 124 16.99 13.62 6.41
CA LEU A 124 16.96 15.02 6.84
C LEU A 124 16.74 15.18 8.36
N GLY A 125 16.58 14.08 9.11
CA GLY A 125 16.36 14.11 10.55
C GLY A 125 14.97 14.59 10.96
N TYR A 126 14.01 14.63 10.04
CA TYR A 126 12.64 15.02 10.32
C TYR A 126 11.81 13.85 10.84
N LYS A 127 10.80 14.18 11.64
CA LYS A 127 9.85 13.22 12.21
C LYS A 127 8.51 13.29 11.47
N ASP A 128 7.76 12.21 11.53
CA ASP A 128 6.37 12.18 11.06
C ASP A 128 5.58 13.32 11.73
N GLY A 129 4.90 14.12 10.92
CA GLY A 129 4.20 15.35 11.35
C GLY A 129 4.87 16.66 10.95
N TYR A 130 6.12 16.64 10.45
CA TYR A 130 6.72 17.80 9.79
C TYR A 130 6.06 18.03 8.43
N ASP A 131 5.47 19.21 8.24
CA ASP A 131 4.83 19.60 6.98
C ASP A 131 5.47 20.89 6.39
N TYR A 132 5.03 21.34 5.23
CA TYR A 132 5.48 22.60 4.60
C TYR A 132 5.28 23.82 5.51
N ARG A 133 4.31 23.75 6.43
CA ARG A 133 4.02 24.78 7.44
C ARG A 133 5.15 24.91 8.47
N ASP A 134 5.90 23.85 8.69
CA ASP A 134 7.05 23.81 9.60
C ASP A 134 8.37 24.15 8.90
N GLY A 135 8.31 24.63 7.65
CA GLY A 135 9.48 25.00 6.85
C GLY A 135 10.10 23.87 6.03
N GLY A 136 9.43 22.71 5.94
CA GLY A 136 9.84 21.57 5.11
C GLY A 136 9.58 21.78 3.61
N SER A 137 10.34 22.68 2.96
CA SER A 137 10.33 22.86 1.50
C SER A 137 11.72 22.58 0.94
N HIS A 138 11.91 21.39 0.36
CA HIS A 138 13.22 20.97 -0.13
C HIS A 138 13.19 20.94 -1.65
N ARG A 139 13.83 21.93 -2.27
CA ARG A 139 14.13 21.94 -3.70
C ARG A 139 15.30 20.98 -3.93
N LEU A 140 15.04 19.79 -4.43
CA LEU A 140 16.09 18.91 -4.94
C LEU A 140 16.64 19.53 -6.24
N THR A 141 17.63 20.41 -6.11
CA THR A 141 18.44 20.86 -7.25
C THR A 141 19.38 19.74 -7.64
N THR A 142 19.25 19.29 -8.89
CA THR A 142 20.16 18.35 -9.58
C THR A 142 21.46 19.03 -9.96
#